data_AF-A0AA40SYG7-F1
#
_entry.id   AF-A0AA40SYG7-F1
#
_cell.length_a   1.000
_cell.length_b   1.000
_cell.length_c   1.000
_cell.angle_alpha   90.00
_cell.angle_beta   90.00
_cell.angle_gamma   90.00
#
_symmetry.space_group_name_H-M   'P 1'
#
loop_
_entity.id
_entity.type
_entity.pdbx_description
1 polymer ?
#
loop_
_entity_poly.entity_id
_entity_poly.type
_entity_poly.pdbx_seq_one_letter_code
_entity_poly.pdbx_strand_id
1 'polypeptide(L)'
;MKKVAAILFDLDGVLVDADEWHFDALNHALQPYGLTITREQHIYFFKALPTRTKLEILSIRYDLPRGAHQEINDKKQKYTFEIINEKCQPQPDKLAMMEYLHKRYRVAVCSNSRLETVKLMLEKSDLIDYFEFFLSNEDVKNGKPSPEMYFSAMDKMGLDAEECLIVEDSEAGLRAAQSCGAHICKVSEPSEVNLERVMTSLKNVGKIKVVIPMAGEGSRFARAGYIDPKPMIRVFGKPMIQWVVENMNLANSYFIFLCRKQHLDNYKLSSYLKSLRPDSSIVCVDQLTEGAACTVLLAEDYLTDNEELIVANSDQYIDASVADFVQRMRELDADAGMITFEASESKWSYADADENGLVKRVAEKQAISTHATVGIYYYRRTWEFVKYANSMINKNIRTNNEFYICPIFNEYIESGKAVYIYEIDRDTMHGLGTPEDLEMFLKLKSST
;
A
#
# COMPACT_ATOMS: atom_id res chain seq x y z
N MET A 1 9.97 5.08 -19.00
CA MET A 1 9.15 5.67 -17.92
C MET A 1 9.64 7.08 -17.68
N LYS A 2 8.71 8.03 -17.51
CA LYS A 2 9.06 9.42 -17.22
C LYS A 2 9.62 9.51 -15.80
N LYS A 3 10.57 10.42 -15.59
CA LYS A 3 11.18 10.66 -14.28
C LYS A 3 10.27 11.61 -13.50
N VAL A 4 10.07 11.37 -12.21
CA VAL A 4 9.33 12.31 -11.34
C VAL A 4 10.00 13.69 -11.41
N ALA A 5 9.19 14.70 -11.76
CA ALA A 5 9.59 16.09 -11.90
C ALA A 5 9.03 16.97 -10.76
N ALA A 6 7.90 16.57 -10.17
CA ALA A 6 7.24 17.31 -9.09
C ALA A 6 6.86 16.45 -7.88
N ILE A 7 6.85 17.07 -6.71
CA ILE A 7 6.33 16.51 -5.47
C ILE A 7 5.22 17.42 -4.96
N LEU A 8 4.01 16.87 -4.85
CA LEU A 8 2.83 17.56 -4.35
C LEU A 8 2.57 17.10 -2.93
N PHE A 9 2.55 18.03 -1.98
CA PHE A 9 2.34 17.73 -0.58
C PHE A 9 0.92 18.09 -0.16
N ASP A 10 0.25 17.21 0.59
CA ASP A 10 -0.76 17.70 1.52
C ASP A 10 -0.08 18.52 2.66
N LEU A 11 -0.87 19.29 3.39
CA LEU A 11 -0.40 20.16 4.46
C LEU A 11 -0.74 19.59 5.84
N ASP A 12 -2.04 19.39 6.09
CA ASP A 12 -2.60 19.02 7.39
C ASP A 12 -2.38 17.52 7.60
N GLY A 13 -1.59 17.11 8.60
CA GLY A 13 -1.25 15.70 8.82
C GLY A 13 -0.02 15.21 8.04
N VAL A 14 0.54 16.05 7.16
CA VAL A 14 1.75 15.75 6.36
C VAL A 14 2.92 16.68 6.69
N LEU A 15 2.78 17.96 6.38
CA LEU A 15 3.82 18.96 6.65
C LEU A 15 3.63 19.62 8.02
N VAL A 16 2.37 19.73 8.48
CA VAL A 16 1.98 20.37 9.74
C VAL A 16 1.02 19.46 10.50
N ASP A 17 1.31 19.21 11.78
CA ASP A 17 0.45 18.44 12.67
C ASP A 17 -0.74 19.27 13.16
N ALA A 18 -1.77 19.40 12.31
CA ALA A 18 -2.92 20.26 12.53
C ALA A 18 -4.20 19.53 12.95
N ASP A 19 -4.20 18.19 12.96
CA ASP A 19 -5.38 17.37 13.25
C ASP A 19 -6.00 17.73 14.62
N GLU A 20 -5.15 17.84 15.65
CA GLU A 20 -5.56 18.26 17.00
C GLU A 20 -6.14 19.67 17.02
N TRP A 21 -5.56 20.57 16.24
CA TRP A 21 -5.93 21.99 16.25
C TRP A 21 -7.33 22.18 15.66
N HIS A 22 -7.67 21.42 14.62
CA HIS A 22 -9.02 21.43 14.05
C HIS A 22 -10.05 20.81 15.00
N PHE A 23 -9.69 19.75 15.73
CA PHE A 23 -10.53 19.13 16.76
C PHE A 23 -10.81 20.10 17.92
N ASP A 24 -9.77 20.71 18.48
CA ASP A 24 -9.87 21.67 19.57
C ASP A 24 -10.69 22.91 19.17
N ALA A 25 -10.42 23.47 17.99
CA ALA A 25 -11.14 24.63 17.47
C ALA A 25 -12.63 24.36 17.27
N LEU A 26 -12.99 23.19 16.73
CA LEU A 26 -14.40 22.83 16.55
C LEU A 26 -15.11 22.64 17.89
N ASN A 27 -14.47 21.97 18.85
CA ASN A 27 -15.04 21.80 20.19
C ASN A 27 -15.24 23.14 20.91
N HIS A 28 -14.28 24.04 20.80
CA HIS A 28 -14.42 25.39 21.37
C HIS A 28 -15.57 26.16 20.69
N ALA A 29 -15.76 26.02 19.38
CA ALA A 29 -16.89 26.64 18.67
C ALA A 29 -18.26 26.05 19.04
N LEU A 30 -18.30 24.79 19.48
CA LEU A 30 -19.53 24.08 19.88
C LEU A 30 -19.94 24.32 21.34
N GLN A 31 -19.00 24.69 22.22
CA GLN A 31 -19.26 24.92 23.66
C GLN A 31 -20.48 25.81 23.97
N PRO A 32 -20.71 26.95 23.26
CA PRO A 32 -21.88 27.79 23.53
C PRO A 32 -23.23 27.10 23.29
N TYR A 33 -23.25 25.99 22.54
CA TYR A 33 -24.43 25.18 22.26
C TYR A 33 -24.53 23.96 23.19
N GLY A 34 -23.66 23.86 24.20
CA GLY A 34 -23.64 22.74 25.14
C GLY A 34 -23.19 21.41 24.52
N LEU A 35 -22.51 21.46 23.37
CA LEU A 35 -22.04 20.27 22.65
C LEU A 35 -20.51 20.16 22.73
N THR A 36 -20.05 18.92 22.92
CA THR A 36 -18.63 18.55 22.87
C THR A 36 -18.52 17.21 22.15
N ILE A 37 -17.67 17.15 21.13
CA ILE A 37 -17.26 15.92 20.46
C ILE A 37 -16.13 15.30 21.28
N THR A 38 -16.33 14.09 21.79
CA THR A 38 -15.28 13.37 22.50
C THR A 38 -14.17 12.94 21.54
N ARG A 39 -12.98 12.67 22.09
CA ARG A 39 -11.84 12.17 21.31
C ARG A 39 -12.17 10.89 20.54
N GLU A 40 -12.86 9.96 21.21
CA GLU A 40 -13.31 8.70 20.63
C GLU A 40 -14.30 8.94 19.49
N GLN A 41 -15.29 9.84 19.69
CA GLN A 41 -16.22 10.20 18.63
C GLN A 41 -15.51 10.83 17.43
N HIS A 42 -14.51 11.66 17.70
CA HIS A 42 -13.70 12.25 16.65
C HIS A 42 -13.02 11.18 15.82
N ILE A 43 -12.26 10.28 16.45
CA ILE A 43 -11.49 9.24 15.77
C ILE A 43 -12.39 8.31 14.95
N TYR A 44 -13.49 7.82 15.52
CA TYR A 44 -14.30 6.78 14.88
C TYR A 44 -15.42 7.29 13.96
N PHE A 45 -15.92 8.52 14.16
CA PHE A 45 -17.09 9.01 13.41
C PHE A 45 -16.86 10.30 12.65
N PHE A 46 -16.00 11.20 13.15
CA PHE A 46 -15.86 12.54 12.57
C PHE A 46 -14.52 12.78 11.88
N LYS A 47 -13.49 11.94 12.09
CA LYS A 47 -12.18 12.10 11.47
C LYS A 47 -12.33 12.10 9.95
N ALA A 48 -11.54 12.93 9.27
CA ALA A 48 -11.58 13.13 7.82
C ALA A 48 -12.90 13.68 7.22
N LEU A 49 -13.93 13.97 8.03
CA LEU A 49 -15.15 14.63 7.54
C LEU A 49 -14.99 16.16 7.46
N PRO A 50 -15.51 16.80 6.40
CA PRO A 50 -15.61 18.26 6.34
C PRO A 50 -16.46 18.81 7.50
N THR A 51 -16.12 20.02 7.99
CA THR A 51 -16.86 20.68 9.08
C THR A 51 -18.36 20.73 8.81
N ARG A 52 -18.77 21.07 7.57
CA ARG A 52 -20.18 21.11 7.18
C ARG A 52 -20.89 19.77 7.41
N THR A 53 -20.26 18.66 7.03
CA THR A 53 -20.81 17.32 7.24
C THR A 53 -20.89 16.98 8.73
N LYS A 54 -19.86 17.33 9.51
CA LYS A 54 -19.87 17.16 10.97
C LYS A 54 -21.06 17.90 11.61
N LEU A 55 -21.28 19.15 11.22
CA LEU A 55 -22.38 19.99 11.74
C LEU A 55 -23.77 19.43 11.38
N GLU A 56 -23.96 18.90 10.17
CA GLU A 56 -25.21 18.22 9.81
C GLU A 56 -25.46 16.95 10.64
N ILE A 57 -24.42 16.14 10.88
CA ILE A 57 -24.54 14.97 11.75
C ILE A 57 -24.91 15.40 13.18
N LEU A 58 -24.30 16.47 13.68
CA LEU A 58 -24.62 17.01 15.00
C LEU A 58 -26.04 17.55 15.08
N SER A 59 -26.56 18.17 14.00
CA SER A 59 -27.96 18.57 13.92
C SER A 59 -28.93 17.40 13.96
N ILE A 60 -28.59 16.30 13.28
CA ILE A 60 -29.44 15.11 13.24
C ILE A 60 -29.42 14.35 14.57
N ARG A 61 -28.26 14.26 15.24
CA ARG A 61 -28.07 13.42 16.42
C ARG A 61 -28.30 14.13 17.76
N TYR A 62 -28.06 15.44 17.80
CA TYR A 62 -28.02 16.22 19.04
C TYR A 62 -28.79 17.55 18.93
N ASP A 63 -29.70 17.66 17.95
CA ASP A 63 -30.57 18.81 17.74
C ASP A 63 -29.83 20.16 17.63
N LEU A 64 -28.57 20.15 17.15
CA LEU A 64 -27.85 21.39 16.87
C LEU A 64 -28.64 22.23 15.84
N PRO A 65 -28.98 23.50 16.11
CA PRO A 65 -29.74 24.31 15.17
C PRO A 65 -28.98 24.51 13.86
N ARG A 66 -29.57 24.14 12.71
CA ARG A 66 -28.94 24.34 11.39
C ARG A 66 -28.62 25.81 11.09
N GLY A 67 -29.41 26.74 11.63
CA GLY A 67 -29.14 28.18 11.53
C GLY A 67 -27.83 28.62 12.20
N ALA A 68 -27.30 27.83 13.14
CA ALA A 68 -26.04 28.11 13.82
C ALA A 68 -24.80 27.60 13.05
N HIS A 69 -24.97 26.83 11.98
CA HIS A 69 -23.84 26.18 11.30
C HIS A 69 -22.81 27.18 10.77
N GLN A 70 -23.28 28.27 10.16
CA GLN A 70 -22.38 29.30 9.64
C GLN A 70 -21.59 29.96 10.77
N GLU A 71 -22.27 30.36 11.85
CA GLU A 71 -21.63 30.98 13.02
C GLU A 71 -20.59 30.05 13.67
N ILE A 72 -20.90 28.76 13.82
CA ILE A 72 -19.97 27.77 14.36
C ILE A 72 -18.77 27.60 13.44
N ASN A 73 -18.98 27.54 12.13
CA ASN A 73 -17.91 27.42 11.16
C ASN A 73 -16.98 28.65 11.19
N ASP A 74 -17.53 29.86 11.31
CA ASP A 74 -16.77 31.11 11.40
C ASP A 74 -15.96 31.19 12.72
N LYS A 75 -16.58 30.81 13.85
CA LYS A 75 -15.87 30.70 15.15
C LYS A 75 -14.78 29.64 15.12
N LYS A 76 -15.06 28.46 14.56
CA LYS A 76 -14.07 27.38 14.39
C LYS A 76 -12.89 27.89 13.58
N GLN A 77 -13.14 28.62 12.50
CA GLN A 77 -12.08 29.19 11.68
C GLN A 77 -11.21 30.16 12.50
N LYS A 78 -11.83 31.08 13.25
CA LYS A 78 -11.12 32.00 14.14
C LYS A 78 -10.26 31.27 15.18
N TYR A 79 -10.80 30.26 15.86
CA TYR A 79 -10.04 29.48 16.85
C TYR A 79 -8.91 28.67 16.21
N THR A 80 -9.12 28.11 15.02
CA THR A 80 -8.05 27.47 14.24
C THR A 80 -6.91 28.47 13.98
N PHE A 81 -7.22 29.71 13.58
CA PHE A 81 -6.22 30.77 13.40
C PHE A 81 -5.43 31.10 14.67
N GLU A 82 -6.10 31.21 15.80
CA GLU A 82 -5.48 31.49 17.10
C GLU A 82 -4.53 30.35 17.50
N ILE A 83 -4.98 29.10 17.40
CA ILE A 83 -4.18 27.92 17.73
C ILE A 83 -2.94 27.80 16.83
N ILE A 84 -3.08 28.01 15.51
CA ILE A 84 -1.94 27.97 14.59
C ILE A 84 -0.92 29.06 14.94
N ASN A 85 -1.37 30.28 15.25
CA ASN A 85 -0.46 31.37 15.63
C ASN A 85 0.35 31.06 16.89
N GLU A 86 -0.23 30.33 17.84
CA GLU A 86 0.41 29.95 19.09
C GLU A 86 1.31 28.72 18.94
N LYS A 87 0.83 27.67 18.26
CA LYS A 87 1.43 26.33 18.28
C LYS A 87 2.24 25.97 17.04
N CYS A 88 1.95 26.56 15.88
CA CYS A 88 2.67 26.22 14.65
C CYS A 88 4.06 26.84 14.68
N GLN A 89 5.07 25.99 14.54
CA GLN A 89 6.48 26.33 14.63
C GLN A 89 7.27 25.57 13.57
N PRO A 90 8.41 26.11 13.10
CA PRO A 90 9.27 25.40 12.16
C PRO A 90 9.82 24.11 12.75
N GLN A 91 9.84 23.05 11.94
CA GLN A 91 10.43 21.77 12.30
C GLN A 91 11.75 21.57 11.54
N PRO A 92 12.91 21.43 12.22
CA PRO A 92 14.21 21.34 11.56
C PRO A 92 14.31 20.25 10.48
N ASP A 93 13.73 19.07 10.74
CA ASP A 93 13.77 17.95 9.79
C ASP A 93 12.94 18.23 8.52
N LYS A 94 11.83 18.96 8.65
CA LYS A 94 11.01 19.41 7.51
C LYS A 94 11.74 20.45 6.69
N LEU A 95 12.36 21.43 7.35
CA LEU A 95 13.15 22.46 6.68
C LEU A 95 14.32 21.84 5.91
N ALA A 96 15.06 20.92 6.53
CA ALA A 96 16.16 20.22 5.87
C ALA A 96 15.69 19.37 4.68
N MET A 97 14.55 18.68 4.82
CA MET A 97 13.92 17.95 3.72
C MET A 97 13.54 18.89 2.58
N MET A 98 12.82 19.98 2.86
CA MET A 98 12.37 20.92 1.84
C MET A 98 13.55 21.63 1.16
N GLU A 99 14.57 22.04 1.91
CA GLU A 99 15.83 22.62 1.40
C GLU A 99 16.53 21.68 0.39
N TYR A 100 16.44 20.36 0.61
CA TYR A 100 16.97 19.38 -0.33
C TYR A 100 16.07 19.18 -1.56
N LEU A 101 14.75 19.07 -1.36
CA LEU A 101 13.79 18.69 -2.39
C LEU A 101 13.51 19.83 -3.39
N HIS A 102 13.27 21.07 -2.92
CA HIS A 102 12.89 22.19 -3.80
C HIS A 102 14.00 22.56 -4.81
N LYS A 103 15.26 22.22 -4.54
CA LYS A 103 16.38 22.42 -5.46
C LYS A 103 16.44 21.40 -6.60
N ARG A 104 15.66 20.32 -6.51
CA ARG A 104 15.74 19.14 -7.40
C ARG A 104 14.41 18.80 -8.06
N TYR A 105 13.32 19.15 -7.41
CA TYR A 105 11.97 18.88 -7.86
C TYR A 105 11.15 20.16 -7.73
N ARG A 106 10.17 20.28 -8.60
CA ARG A 106 9.10 21.26 -8.44
C ARG A 106 8.26 20.84 -7.25
N VAL A 107 7.86 21.78 -6.41
CA VAL A 107 7.09 21.47 -5.20
C VAL A 107 5.91 22.41 -5.05
N ALA A 108 4.76 21.85 -4.68
CA ALA A 108 3.55 22.60 -4.37
C ALA A 108 2.77 21.94 -3.23
N VAL A 109 1.89 22.73 -2.61
CA VAL A 109 0.95 22.25 -1.60
C VAL A 109 -0.44 22.14 -2.19
N CYS A 110 -1.15 21.07 -1.85
CA CYS A 110 -2.55 20.82 -2.20
C CYS A 110 -3.31 20.47 -0.91
N SER A 111 -4.08 21.38 -0.32
CA SER A 111 -4.80 21.15 0.94
C SER A 111 -6.29 21.45 0.84
N ASN A 112 -7.11 20.68 1.55
CA ASN A 112 -8.55 20.94 1.73
C ASN A 112 -8.84 22.08 2.73
N SER A 113 -7.83 22.69 3.32
CA SER A 113 -7.95 23.87 4.19
C SER A 113 -8.25 25.14 3.37
N ARG A 114 -8.74 26.19 4.05
CA ARG A 114 -8.97 27.52 3.46
C ARG A 114 -7.63 28.19 3.12
N LEU A 115 -7.61 29.04 2.09
CA LEU A 115 -6.39 29.69 1.61
C LEU A 115 -5.61 30.40 2.73
N GLU A 116 -6.30 31.16 3.57
CA GLU A 116 -5.67 31.91 4.65
C GLU A 116 -5.06 30.99 5.73
N THR A 117 -5.66 29.82 5.98
CA THR A 117 -5.11 28.80 6.90
C THR A 117 -3.85 28.17 6.32
N VAL A 118 -3.88 27.81 5.03
CA VAL A 118 -2.72 27.27 4.30
C VAL A 118 -1.55 28.25 4.39
N LYS A 119 -1.80 29.52 4.05
CA LYS A 119 -0.77 30.58 4.13
C LYS A 119 -0.20 30.71 5.54
N LEU A 120 -1.05 30.83 6.56
CA LEU A 120 -0.59 31.01 7.93
C LEU A 120 0.26 29.83 8.40
N MET A 121 -0.16 28.59 8.12
CA MET A 121 0.62 27.40 8.49
C MET A 121 1.98 27.38 7.80
N LEU A 122 2.03 27.71 6.50
CA LEU A 122 3.29 27.76 5.75
C LEU A 122 4.22 28.89 6.22
N GLU A 123 3.68 30.05 6.60
CA GLU A 123 4.44 31.16 7.17
C GLU A 123 4.98 30.80 8.55
N LYS A 124 4.15 30.24 9.44
CA LYS A 124 4.56 29.88 10.82
C LYS A 124 5.50 28.70 10.89
N SER A 125 5.51 27.84 9.88
CA SER A 125 6.44 26.71 9.77
C SER A 125 7.73 27.04 9.00
N ASP A 126 7.90 28.29 8.54
CA ASP A 126 9.00 28.73 7.66
C ASP A 126 9.12 27.88 6.38
N LEU A 127 7.99 27.40 5.85
CA LEU A 127 7.95 26.55 4.66
C LEU A 127 7.49 27.27 3.39
N ILE A 128 6.91 28.47 3.51
CA ILE A 128 6.23 29.17 2.41
C ILE A 128 7.14 29.40 1.19
N ASP A 129 8.42 29.73 1.40
CA ASP A 129 9.36 30.09 0.34
C ASP A 129 9.87 28.90 -0.47
N TYR A 130 9.60 27.66 -0.03
CA TYR A 130 10.01 26.47 -0.78
C TYR A 130 9.04 26.12 -1.91
N PHE A 131 7.79 26.56 -1.84
CA PHE A 131 6.73 26.13 -2.76
C PHE A 131 6.53 27.10 -3.92
N GLU A 132 6.40 26.57 -5.14
CA GLU A 132 6.08 27.38 -6.33
C GLU A 132 4.69 28.02 -6.22
N PHE A 133 3.75 27.28 -5.63
CA PHE A 133 2.41 27.72 -5.29
C PHE A 133 1.77 26.74 -4.30
N PHE A 134 0.60 27.12 -3.80
CA PHE A 134 -0.27 26.29 -2.99
C PHE A 134 -1.70 26.39 -3.52
N LEU A 135 -2.45 25.29 -3.45
CA LEU A 135 -3.86 25.20 -3.75
C LEU A 135 -4.63 24.87 -2.47
N SER A 136 -5.74 25.55 -2.28
CA SER A 136 -6.67 25.43 -1.18
C SER A 136 -8.02 24.88 -1.66
N ASN A 137 -8.96 24.67 -0.74
CA ASN A 137 -10.33 24.32 -1.12
C ASN A 137 -11.09 25.43 -1.87
N GLU A 138 -10.56 26.66 -1.91
CA GLU A 138 -11.13 27.80 -2.64
C GLU A 138 -10.65 27.85 -4.10
N ASP A 139 -9.60 27.10 -4.43
CA ASP A 139 -9.03 27.04 -5.79
C ASP A 139 -9.69 25.96 -6.68
N VAL A 140 -10.60 25.16 -6.11
CA VAL A 140 -11.29 24.06 -6.81
C VAL A 140 -12.78 24.04 -6.50
N LYS A 141 -13.59 23.49 -7.39
CA LYS A 141 -15.03 23.30 -7.15
C LYS A 141 -15.27 22.16 -6.18
N ASN A 142 -14.52 21.07 -6.33
CA ASN A 142 -14.64 19.89 -5.48
C ASN A 142 -13.27 19.58 -4.86
N GLY A 143 -13.15 19.75 -3.54
CA GLY A 143 -11.97 19.32 -2.79
C GLY A 143 -11.81 17.79 -2.77
N LYS A 144 -10.70 17.31 -2.19
CA LYS A 144 -10.44 15.88 -1.99
C LYS A 144 -11.63 15.26 -1.24
N PRO A 145 -12.20 14.11 -1.67
CA PRO A 145 -11.59 13.07 -2.50
C PRO A 145 -11.70 13.23 -4.02
N SER A 146 -12.23 14.35 -4.51
CA SER A 146 -12.12 14.66 -5.93
C SER A 146 -10.63 14.83 -6.33
N PRO A 147 -10.18 14.29 -7.48
CA PRO A 147 -8.83 14.50 -7.98
C PRO A 147 -8.59 15.93 -8.53
N GLU A 148 -9.62 16.78 -8.58
CA GLU A 148 -9.59 18.12 -9.21
C GLU A 148 -8.42 18.99 -8.73
N MET A 149 -8.08 18.94 -7.44
CA MET A 149 -6.96 19.71 -6.88
C MET A 149 -5.60 19.25 -7.39
N TYR A 150 -5.41 17.93 -7.53
CA TYR A 150 -4.19 17.38 -8.08
C TYR A 150 -4.07 17.65 -9.58
N PHE A 151 -5.16 17.51 -10.34
CA PHE A 151 -5.18 17.89 -11.75
C PHE A 151 -4.90 19.39 -11.95
N SER A 152 -5.43 20.25 -11.08
CA SER A 152 -5.17 21.70 -11.14
C SER A 152 -3.70 22.02 -10.87
N ALA A 153 -3.06 21.33 -9.92
CA ALA A 153 -1.63 21.48 -9.66
C ALA A 153 -0.79 21.01 -10.86
N MET A 154 -1.12 19.85 -11.42
CA MET A 154 -0.47 19.28 -12.60
C MET A 154 -0.59 20.19 -13.82
N ASP A 155 -1.78 20.72 -14.11
CA ASP A 155 -2.05 21.65 -15.21
C ASP A 155 -1.23 22.94 -15.06
N LYS A 156 -1.23 23.52 -13.85
CA LYS A 156 -0.41 24.71 -13.54
C LYS A 156 1.09 24.47 -13.68
N MET A 157 1.53 23.22 -13.50
CA MET A 157 2.92 22.81 -13.73
C MET A 157 3.19 22.38 -15.18
N GLY A 158 2.17 22.06 -15.98
CA GLY A 158 2.35 21.44 -17.29
C GLY A 158 2.99 20.05 -17.20
N LEU A 159 2.59 19.25 -16.19
CA LEU A 159 3.10 17.90 -15.94
C LEU A 159 1.98 16.86 -16.02
N ASP A 160 2.31 15.65 -16.46
CA ASP A 160 1.40 14.51 -16.37
C ASP A 160 1.42 13.88 -14.97
N ALA A 161 0.41 13.06 -14.65
CA ALA A 161 0.31 12.39 -13.35
C ALA A 161 1.52 11.48 -13.04
N GLU A 162 2.06 10.78 -14.05
CA GLU A 162 3.26 9.94 -13.94
C GLU A 162 4.55 10.74 -13.63
N GLU A 163 4.52 12.06 -13.76
CA GLU A 163 5.65 12.95 -13.44
C GLU A 163 5.55 13.51 -12.02
N CYS A 164 4.52 13.14 -11.27
CA CYS A 164 4.22 13.65 -9.94
C CYS A 164 4.27 12.55 -8.88
N LEU A 165 4.88 12.86 -7.73
CA LEU A 165 4.74 12.11 -6.49
C LEU A 165 3.85 12.91 -5.53
N ILE A 166 2.79 12.30 -5.00
CA ILE A 166 1.91 12.92 -4.01
C ILE A 166 2.23 12.36 -2.62
N VAL A 167 2.50 13.25 -1.65
CA VAL A 167 2.70 12.88 -0.23
C VAL A 167 1.43 13.21 0.54
N GLU A 168 0.79 12.20 1.11
CA GLU A 168 -0.57 12.29 1.66
C GLU A 168 -0.81 11.28 2.79
N ASP A 169 -1.60 11.68 3.79
CA ASP A 169 -1.99 10.85 4.94
C ASP A 169 -3.48 10.49 4.96
N SER A 170 -4.34 11.37 4.43
CA SER A 170 -5.77 11.24 4.59
C SER A 170 -6.40 10.27 3.58
N GLU A 171 -7.41 9.50 4.00
CA GLU A 171 -8.15 8.62 3.07
C GLU A 171 -8.75 9.40 1.88
N ALA A 172 -9.27 10.60 2.14
CA ALA A 172 -9.85 11.44 1.11
C ALA A 172 -8.77 11.83 0.08
N GLY A 173 -7.61 12.26 0.54
CA GLY A 173 -6.52 12.63 -0.34
C GLY A 173 -5.89 11.45 -1.06
N LEU A 174 -5.75 10.28 -0.41
CA LEU A 174 -5.26 9.06 -1.07
C LEU A 174 -6.19 8.63 -2.21
N ARG A 175 -7.51 8.70 -2.01
CA ARG A 175 -8.49 8.42 -3.08
C ARG A 175 -8.38 9.42 -4.24
N ALA A 176 -8.18 10.70 -3.93
CA ALA A 176 -7.95 11.73 -4.95
C ALA A 176 -6.66 11.47 -5.73
N ALA A 177 -5.57 11.14 -5.04
CA ALA A 177 -4.28 10.82 -5.64
C ALA A 177 -4.35 9.57 -6.52
N GLN A 178 -5.01 8.50 -6.05
CA GLN A 178 -5.23 7.28 -6.82
C GLN A 178 -6.05 7.56 -8.09
N SER A 179 -7.11 8.36 -7.96
CA SER A 179 -8.00 8.69 -9.08
C SER A 179 -7.33 9.54 -10.16
N CYS A 180 -6.34 10.36 -9.80
CA CYS A 180 -5.58 11.15 -10.78
C CYS A 180 -4.45 10.38 -11.47
N GLY A 181 -4.08 9.19 -10.95
CA GLY A 181 -3.07 8.33 -11.57
C GLY A 181 -1.62 8.60 -11.16
N ALA A 182 -1.37 9.52 -10.23
CA ALA A 182 -0.01 9.87 -9.80
C ALA A 182 0.63 8.80 -8.91
N HIS A 183 1.96 8.89 -8.73
CA HIS A 183 2.67 8.10 -7.73
C HIS A 183 2.33 8.62 -6.32
N ILE A 184 2.28 7.71 -5.34
CA ILE A 184 1.82 8.03 -3.99
C ILE A 184 2.88 7.65 -2.97
N CYS A 185 3.19 8.59 -2.08
CA CYS A 185 3.96 8.40 -0.86
C CYS A 185 2.99 8.54 0.32
N LYS A 186 2.30 7.44 0.66
CA LYS A 186 1.43 7.40 1.84
C LYS A 186 2.26 7.54 3.12
N VAL A 187 1.75 8.32 4.05
CA VAL A 187 2.28 8.46 5.42
C VAL A 187 1.13 8.35 6.41
N SER A 188 1.41 7.91 7.64
CA SER A 188 0.38 7.74 8.67
C SER A 188 0.30 8.94 9.62
N GLU A 189 1.40 9.68 9.75
CA GLU A 189 1.52 10.83 10.63
C GLU A 189 2.62 11.79 10.15
N PRO A 190 2.61 13.07 10.58
CA PRO A 190 3.60 14.06 10.17
C PRO A 190 5.06 13.63 10.43
N SER A 191 5.32 12.85 11.48
CA SER A 191 6.68 12.43 11.84
C SER A 191 7.33 11.49 10.80
N GLU A 192 6.53 10.76 10.03
CA GLU A 192 7.01 9.88 8.95
C GLU A 192 7.48 10.64 7.70
N VAL A 193 7.01 11.87 7.52
CA VAL A 193 7.32 12.68 6.34
C VAL A 193 8.69 13.34 6.55
N ASN A 194 9.72 12.61 6.13
CA ASN A 194 11.12 13.02 6.15
C ASN A 194 11.80 12.71 4.80
N LEU A 195 13.04 13.19 4.64
CA LEU A 195 13.77 13.05 3.38
C LEU A 195 13.98 11.58 2.98
N GLU A 196 14.29 10.70 3.93
CA GLU A 196 14.49 9.27 3.64
C GLU A 196 13.23 8.63 3.08
N ARG A 197 12.07 8.89 3.70
CA ARG A 197 10.77 8.38 3.27
C ARG A 197 10.44 8.83 1.84
N VAL A 198 10.51 10.13 1.57
CA VAL A 198 10.20 10.69 0.24
C VAL A 198 11.18 10.16 -0.82
N MET A 199 12.47 10.12 -0.52
CA MET A 199 13.48 9.59 -1.45
C MET A 199 13.32 8.10 -1.72
N THR A 200 12.88 7.33 -0.72
CA THR A 200 12.56 5.90 -0.91
C THR A 200 11.39 5.74 -1.88
N SER A 201 10.32 6.51 -1.70
CA SER A 201 9.18 6.53 -2.62
C SER A 201 9.60 6.92 -4.04
N LEU A 202 10.39 7.98 -4.20
CA LEU A 202 10.93 8.40 -5.51
C LEU A 202 11.79 7.32 -6.19
N LYS A 203 12.60 6.58 -5.43
CA LYS A 203 13.41 5.47 -5.95
C LYS A 203 12.59 4.27 -6.39
N ASN A 204 11.36 4.15 -5.91
CA ASN A 204 10.48 3.01 -6.16
C ASN A 204 9.50 3.26 -7.29
N VAL A 205 9.38 4.51 -7.76
CA VAL A 205 8.58 4.85 -8.93
C VAL A 205 9.04 4.08 -10.17
N GLY A 206 8.09 3.50 -10.88
CA GLY A 206 8.30 2.69 -12.07
C GLY A 206 8.85 1.29 -11.80
N LYS A 207 8.95 0.85 -10.54
CA LYS A 207 9.46 -0.49 -10.19
C LYS A 207 8.32 -1.45 -9.91
N ILE A 208 8.42 -2.66 -10.47
CA ILE A 208 7.55 -3.76 -10.06
C ILE A 208 7.85 -4.10 -8.61
N LYS A 209 6.84 -4.11 -7.76
CA LYS A 209 6.97 -4.50 -6.37
C LYS A 209 6.88 -6.00 -6.24
N VAL A 210 7.85 -6.62 -5.57
CA VAL A 210 7.86 -8.06 -5.30
C VAL A 210 7.69 -8.27 -3.81
N VAL A 211 6.53 -8.76 -3.40
CA VAL A 211 6.22 -9.01 -2.00
C VAL A 211 6.35 -10.49 -1.70
N ILE A 212 7.17 -10.81 -0.70
CA ILE A 212 7.39 -12.20 -0.25
C ILE A 212 7.01 -12.32 1.23
N PRO A 213 5.79 -12.81 1.54
CA PRO A 213 5.40 -13.12 2.90
C PRO A 213 6.10 -14.40 3.38
N MET A 214 6.93 -14.28 4.42
CA MET A 214 7.64 -15.40 5.04
C MET A 214 7.47 -15.42 6.56
N ALA A 215 6.28 -14.98 7.01
CA ALA A 215 5.91 -14.89 8.42
C ALA A 215 5.28 -16.17 9.00
N GLY A 216 5.12 -17.23 8.19
CA GLY A 216 4.51 -18.49 8.63
C GLY A 216 5.39 -19.31 9.59
N GLU A 217 4.75 -20.17 10.38
CA GLU A 217 5.40 -21.04 11.38
C GLU A 217 6.30 -22.13 10.77
N GLY A 218 6.02 -22.59 9.55
CA GLY A 218 6.77 -23.70 8.95
C GLY A 218 6.66 -25.01 9.74
N SER A 219 5.58 -25.22 10.50
CA SER A 219 5.44 -26.30 11.50
C SER A 219 5.61 -27.73 10.94
N ARG A 220 5.47 -27.93 9.61
CA ARG A 220 5.76 -29.23 8.97
C ARG A 220 7.25 -29.57 9.05
N PHE A 221 8.12 -28.60 8.78
CA PHE A 221 9.57 -28.78 8.90
C PHE A 221 10.02 -28.95 10.35
N ALA A 222 9.48 -28.15 11.27
CA ALA A 222 9.78 -28.31 12.70
C ALA A 222 9.42 -29.71 13.23
N ARG A 223 8.25 -30.25 12.84
CA ARG A 223 7.83 -31.62 13.19
C ARG A 223 8.70 -32.70 12.56
N ALA A 224 9.28 -32.44 11.38
CA ALA A 224 10.24 -33.32 10.73
C ALA A 224 11.67 -33.19 11.30
N GLY A 225 11.89 -32.35 12.33
CA GLY A 225 13.17 -32.23 13.03
C GLY A 225 14.11 -31.15 12.49
N TYR A 226 13.65 -30.28 11.60
CA TYR A 226 14.44 -29.14 11.14
C TYR A 226 14.54 -28.08 12.24
N ILE A 227 15.77 -27.59 12.47
CA ILE A 227 16.06 -26.57 13.50
C ILE A 227 15.93 -25.17 12.90
N ASP A 228 16.41 -24.98 11.68
CA ASP A 228 16.35 -23.71 10.98
C ASP A 228 14.91 -23.37 10.55
N PRO A 229 14.50 -22.09 10.59
CA PRO A 229 13.20 -21.67 10.08
C PRO A 229 13.13 -21.91 8.58
N LYS A 230 11.92 -22.18 8.05
CA LYS A 230 11.69 -22.57 6.64
C LYS A 230 12.50 -21.74 5.62
N PRO A 231 12.50 -20.39 5.66
CA PRO A 231 13.26 -19.58 4.69
C PRO A 231 14.78 -19.82 4.72
N MET A 232 15.33 -20.28 5.85
CA MET A 232 16.76 -20.51 6.09
C MET A 232 17.22 -21.95 5.88
N ILE A 233 16.30 -22.90 5.68
CA ILE A 233 16.63 -24.29 5.36
C ILE A 233 17.48 -24.31 4.10
N ARG A 234 18.62 -25.01 4.14
CA ARG A 234 19.56 -25.08 3.02
C ARG A 234 19.11 -26.09 1.96
N VAL A 235 19.03 -25.62 0.72
CA VAL A 235 18.75 -26.37 -0.50
C VAL A 235 19.98 -26.22 -1.40
N PHE A 236 20.72 -27.32 -1.62
CA PHE A 236 22.02 -27.32 -2.33
C PHE A 236 23.01 -26.25 -1.82
N GLY A 237 23.11 -26.13 -0.49
CA GLY A 237 24.03 -25.19 0.17
C GLY A 237 23.54 -23.74 0.26
N LYS A 238 22.48 -23.36 -0.46
CA LYS A 238 21.85 -22.03 -0.41
C LYS A 238 20.57 -22.05 0.45
N PRO A 239 20.27 -21.05 1.28
CA PRO A 239 18.97 -20.91 1.93
C PRO A 239 17.80 -20.93 0.95
N MET A 240 16.68 -21.55 1.32
CA MET A 240 15.46 -21.65 0.50
C MET A 240 15.01 -20.28 -0.03
N ILE A 241 15.03 -19.24 0.79
CA ILE A 241 14.63 -17.89 0.37
C ILE A 241 15.53 -17.32 -0.74
N GLN A 242 16.80 -17.72 -0.80
CA GLN A 242 17.69 -17.29 -1.86
C GLN A 242 17.24 -17.84 -3.21
N TRP A 243 16.78 -19.10 -3.27
CA TRP A 243 16.22 -19.69 -4.49
C TRP A 243 15.01 -18.90 -4.99
N VAL A 244 14.11 -18.51 -4.08
CA VAL A 244 12.92 -17.72 -4.42
C VAL A 244 13.31 -16.33 -4.95
N VAL A 245 14.23 -15.63 -4.26
CA VAL A 245 14.67 -14.28 -4.66
C VAL A 245 15.41 -14.28 -6.00
N GLU A 246 16.24 -15.30 -6.24
CA GLU A 246 16.92 -15.50 -7.53
C GLU A 246 15.91 -15.86 -8.63
N ASN A 247 14.83 -16.58 -8.31
CA ASN A 247 13.77 -16.94 -9.27
C ASN A 247 12.89 -15.75 -9.67
N MET A 248 12.67 -14.79 -8.76
CA MET A 248 12.01 -13.51 -9.04
C MET A 248 12.96 -12.53 -9.77
N ASN A 249 13.59 -12.97 -10.86
CA ASN A 249 14.59 -12.25 -11.65
C ASN A 249 13.97 -11.16 -12.54
N LEU A 250 13.23 -10.23 -11.94
CA LEU A 250 12.59 -9.12 -12.63
C LEU A 250 13.52 -7.90 -12.67
N ALA A 251 13.81 -7.42 -13.89
CA ALA A 251 14.52 -6.16 -14.07
C ALA A 251 13.69 -5.01 -13.49
N ASN A 252 14.38 -4.04 -12.86
CA ASN A 252 13.76 -2.87 -12.24
C ASN A 252 12.64 -3.23 -11.23
N SER A 253 12.96 -4.08 -10.27
CA SER A 253 12.04 -4.50 -9.20
C SER A 253 12.45 -3.94 -7.84
N TYR A 254 11.47 -3.81 -6.95
CA TYR A 254 11.65 -3.44 -5.55
C TYR A 254 11.08 -4.53 -4.64
N PHE A 255 11.93 -5.12 -3.80
CA PHE A 255 11.55 -6.24 -2.95
C PHE A 255 11.03 -5.77 -1.59
N ILE A 256 9.94 -6.37 -1.13
CA ILE A 256 9.36 -6.15 0.19
C ILE A 256 9.21 -7.51 0.87
N PHE A 257 9.97 -7.70 1.94
CA PHE A 257 10.04 -8.95 2.68
C PHE A 257 9.24 -8.83 3.98
N LEU A 258 8.28 -9.73 4.22
CA LEU A 258 7.57 -9.77 5.50
C LEU A 258 8.08 -10.92 6.35
N CYS A 259 8.81 -10.59 7.41
CA CYS A 259 9.58 -11.55 8.19
C CYS A 259 9.08 -11.62 9.63
N ARG A 260 9.03 -12.82 10.21
CA ARG A 260 8.79 -12.95 11.67
C ARG A 260 9.91 -12.27 12.45
N LYS A 261 9.54 -11.52 13.49
CA LYS A 261 10.48 -10.88 14.42
C LYS A 261 11.58 -11.83 14.92
N GLN A 262 11.17 -13.01 15.40
CA GLN A 262 12.08 -14.04 15.90
C GLN A 262 13.13 -14.48 14.86
N HIS A 263 12.76 -14.52 13.57
CA HIS A 263 13.71 -14.90 12.52
C HIS A 263 14.69 -13.77 12.23
N LEU A 264 14.25 -12.50 12.30
CA LEU A 264 15.11 -11.34 12.14
C LEU A 264 16.17 -11.30 13.25
N ASP A 265 15.75 -11.50 14.49
CA ASP A 265 16.61 -11.42 15.67
C ASP A 265 17.62 -12.58 15.72
N ASN A 266 17.18 -13.81 15.45
CA ASN A 266 17.99 -15.01 15.69
C ASN A 266 18.90 -15.39 14.52
N TYR A 267 18.57 -15.01 13.28
CA TYR A 267 19.25 -15.50 12.07
C TYR A 267 19.96 -14.41 11.26
N LYS A 268 20.02 -13.17 11.77
CA LYS A 268 20.53 -12.00 11.01
C LYS A 268 19.87 -11.91 9.62
N LEU A 269 18.61 -12.33 9.53
CA LEU A 269 17.89 -12.47 8.27
C LEU A 269 17.82 -11.13 7.51
N SER A 270 17.74 -10.02 8.24
CA SER A 270 17.77 -8.68 7.64
C SER A 270 19.05 -8.42 6.83
N SER A 271 20.23 -8.59 7.44
CA SER A 271 21.51 -8.42 6.75
C SER A 271 21.65 -9.36 5.55
N TYR A 272 21.12 -10.59 5.67
CA TYR A 272 21.15 -11.56 4.59
C TYR A 272 20.26 -11.15 3.41
N LEU A 273 19.01 -10.76 3.65
CA LEU A 273 18.11 -10.30 2.59
C LEU A 273 18.64 -9.04 1.90
N LYS A 274 19.23 -8.12 2.68
CA LYS A 274 19.88 -6.92 2.16
C LYS A 274 21.13 -7.22 1.32
N SER A 275 21.85 -8.32 1.56
CA SER A 275 22.96 -8.71 0.68
C SER A 275 22.48 -9.25 -0.67
N LEU A 276 21.30 -9.88 -0.71
CA LEU A 276 20.65 -10.34 -1.95
C LEU A 276 19.99 -9.21 -2.73
N ARG A 277 19.36 -8.28 -2.01
CA ARG A 277 18.63 -7.12 -2.54
C ARG A 277 18.90 -5.89 -1.64
N PRO A 278 19.96 -5.11 -1.92
CA PRO A 278 20.30 -3.92 -1.12
C PRO A 278 19.16 -2.91 -1.05
N ASP A 279 18.53 -2.65 -2.19
CA ASP A 279 17.38 -1.76 -2.36
C ASP A 279 16.06 -2.53 -2.15
N SER A 280 15.82 -2.97 -0.92
CA SER A 280 14.59 -3.66 -0.49
C SER A 280 14.04 -3.10 0.81
N SER A 281 12.80 -3.44 1.17
CA SER A 281 12.22 -3.19 2.49
C SER A 281 11.98 -4.49 3.25
N ILE A 282 12.07 -4.41 4.57
CA ILE A 282 11.76 -5.52 5.48
C ILE A 282 10.69 -5.02 6.44
N VAL A 283 9.53 -5.68 6.41
CA VAL A 283 8.42 -5.46 7.33
C VAL A 283 8.49 -6.53 8.40
N CYS A 284 8.61 -6.10 9.66
CA CYS A 284 8.63 -7.00 10.81
C CYS A 284 7.20 -7.46 11.13
N VAL A 285 7.03 -8.77 11.30
CA VAL A 285 5.75 -9.39 11.65
C VAL A 285 5.89 -9.96 13.06
N ASP A 286 5.28 -9.26 14.01
CA ASP A 286 5.44 -9.53 15.45
C ASP A 286 4.50 -10.64 15.95
N GLN A 287 3.40 -10.88 15.24
CA GLN A 287 2.40 -11.88 15.60
C GLN A 287 1.98 -12.70 14.38
N LEU A 288 1.52 -13.92 14.63
CA LEU A 288 0.96 -14.75 13.56
C LEU A 288 -0.31 -14.09 13.03
N THR A 289 -0.34 -13.81 11.73
CA THR A 289 -1.52 -13.26 11.06
C THR A 289 -2.51 -14.36 10.72
N GLU A 290 -3.75 -13.98 10.43
CA GLU A 290 -4.83 -14.90 10.06
C GLU A 290 -4.70 -15.45 8.62
N GLY A 291 -3.50 -15.58 8.09
CA GLY A 291 -3.23 -16.01 6.71
C GLY A 291 -2.29 -15.09 5.94
N ALA A 292 -1.90 -15.54 4.74
CA ALA A 292 -0.93 -14.86 3.89
C ALA A 292 -1.44 -13.52 3.35
N ALA A 293 -2.74 -13.38 3.06
CA ALA A 293 -3.32 -12.12 2.63
C ALA A 293 -3.18 -11.04 3.72
N CYS A 294 -3.50 -11.38 4.97
CA CYS A 294 -3.29 -10.51 6.12
C CYS A 294 -1.81 -10.20 6.34
N THR A 295 -0.90 -11.15 6.11
CA THR A 295 0.53 -10.88 6.15
C THR A 295 0.88 -9.78 5.13
N VAL A 296 0.55 -9.97 3.85
CA VAL A 296 0.89 -9.00 2.79
C VAL A 296 0.34 -7.60 3.07
N LEU A 297 -0.85 -7.48 3.66
CA LEU A 297 -1.44 -6.19 4.05
C LEU A 297 -0.65 -5.43 5.12
N LEU A 298 0.23 -6.07 5.89
CA LEU A 298 1.17 -5.34 6.76
C LEU A 298 2.16 -4.47 5.98
N ALA A 299 2.29 -4.68 4.66
CA ALA A 299 3.07 -3.84 3.76
C ALA A 299 2.22 -2.80 3.00
N GLU A 300 0.97 -2.54 3.42
CA GLU A 300 0.04 -1.63 2.73
C GLU A 300 0.66 -0.28 2.39
N ASP A 301 1.51 0.28 3.27
CA ASP A 301 2.12 1.60 3.03
C ASP A 301 3.06 1.62 1.83
N TYR A 302 3.49 0.45 1.36
CA TYR A 302 4.24 0.27 0.11
C TYR A 302 3.34 -0.12 -1.05
N LEU A 303 2.04 -0.31 -0.88
CA LEU A 303 1.11 -0.89 -1.87
C LEU A 303 -0.05 0.06 -2.20
N THR A 304 0.22 1.35 -2.24
CA THR A 304 -0.81 2.39 -2.40
C THR A 304 -0.80 3.10 -3.75
N ASP A 305 0.15 2.78 -4.63
CA ASP A 305 0.35 3.44 -5.92
C ASP A 305 -0.05 2.57 -7.12
N ASN A 306 0.10 3.13 -8.32
CA ASN A 306 -0.24 2.49 -9.59
C ASN A 306 0.86 1.55 -10.13
N GLU A 307 1.86 1.21 -9.32
CA GLU A 307 2.90 0.27 -9.73
C GLU A 307 2.36 -1.17 -9.78
N GLU A 308 3.01 -2.00 -10.60
CA GLU A 308 2.70 -3.42 -10.69
C GLU A 308 3.21 -4.18 -9.45
N LEU A 309 2.52 -5.26 -9.12
CA LEU A 309 2.81 -6.09 -7.95
C LEU A 309 2.93 -7.57 -8.36
N ILE A 310 3.98 -8.21 -7.84
CA ILE A 310 4.11 -9.65 -7.74
C ILE A 310 4.03 -10.05 -6.27
N VAL A 311 3.10 -10.93 -5.92
CA VAL A 311 3.11 -11.64 -4.64
C VAL A 311 3.60 -13.05 -4.89
N ALA A 312 4.69 -13.44 -4.22
CA ALA A 312 5.30 -14.76 -4.37
C ALA A 312 5.49 -15.44 -3.02
N ASN A 313 5.14 -16.73 -2.95
CA ASN A 313 5.40 -17.53 -1.77
C ASN A 313 6.90 -17.70 -1.49
N SER A 314 7.26 -17.96 -0.24
CA SER A 314 8.65 -18.06 0.19
C SER A 314 9.26 -19.47 0.03
N ASP A 315 8.58 -20.39 -0.65
CA ASP A 315 8.89 -21.82 -0.63
C ASP A 315 8.56 -22.56 -1.93
N GLN A 316 8.59 -21.85 -3.06
CA GLN A 316 8.38 -22.43 -4.39
C GLN A 316 9.47 -21.93 -5.34
N TYR A 317 9.86 -22.80 -6.27
CA TYR A 317 10.80 -22.49 -7.34
C TYR A 317 10.20 -22.95 -8.66
N ILE A 318 10.27 -22.10 -9.67
CA ILE A 318 9.91 -22.45 -11.05
C ILE A 318 11.11 -22.38 -11.98
N ASP A 319 11.25 -23.37 -12.85
CA ASP A 319 12.17 -23.32 -14.00
C ASP A 319 11.49 -22.66 -15.21
N ALA A 320 10.97 -21.45 -14.99
CA ALA A 320 10.28 -20.64 -15.98
C ALA A 320 10.50 -19.15 -15.71
N SER A 321 10.31 -18.32 -16.75
CA SER A 321 10.56 -16.88 -16.69
C SER A 321 9.36 -16.13 -16.09
N VAL A 322 9.54 -15.58 -14.88
CA VAL A 322 8.56 -14.64 -14.28
C VAL A 322 8.46 -13.36 -15.11
N ALA A 323 9.53 -12.97 -15.81
CA ALA A 323 9.51 -11.79 -16.69
C ALA A 323 8.58 -11.99 -17.90
N ASP A 324 8.59 -13.19 -18.49
CA ASP A 324 7.74 -13.53 -19.64
C ASP A 324 6.27 -13.57 -19.19
N PHE A 325 6.01 -14.09 -17.99
CA PHE A 325 4.69 -14.01 -17.36
C PHE A 325 4.22 -12.56 -17.22
N VAL A 326 5.02 -11.66 -16.64
CA VAL A 326 4.68 -10.24 -16.51
C VAL A 326 4.44 -9.59 -17.87
N GLN A 327 5.31 -9.86 -18.84
CA GLN A 327 5.16 -9.34 -20.20
C GLN A 327 3.83 -9.80 -20.81
N ARG A 328 3.49 -11.07 -20.64
CA ARG A 328 2.22 -11.63 -21.15
C ARG A 328 1.01 -10.96 -20.51
N MET A 329 1.06 -10.68 -19.20
CA MET A 329 -0.02 -9.95 -18.52
C MET A 329 -0.22 -8.54 -19.11
N ARG A 330 0.88 -7.83 -19.42
CA ARG A 330 0.83 -6.52 -20.07
C ARG A 330 0.27 -6.58 -21.49
N GLU A 331 0.66 -7.59 -22.28
CA GLU A 331 0.14 -7.80 -23.64
C GLU A 331 -1.36 -8.07 -23.68
N LEU A 332 -1.88 -8.77 -22.66
CA LEU A 332 -3.29 -9.07 -22.49
C LEU A 332 -4.09 -7.91 -21.87
N ASP A 333 -3.42 -6.80 -21.53
CA ASP A 333 -4.00 -5.70 -20.74
C ASP A 333 -4.67 -6.19 -19.44
N ALA A 334 -4.08 -7.21 -18.81
CA ALA A 334 -4.63 -7.87 -17.63
C ALA A 334 -4.64 -6.95 -16.41
N ASP A 335 -5.73 -6.98 -15.63
CA ASP A 335 -5.78 -6.33 -14.32
C ASP A 335 -5.05 -7.16 -13.25
N ALA A 336 -5.07 -8.49 -13.39
CA ALA A 336 -4.37 -9.41 -12.52
C ALA A 336 -4.10 -10.75 -13.22
N GLY A 337 -3.25 -11.60 -12.65
CA GLY A 337 -3.03 -12.93 -13.19
C GLY A 337 -2.25 -13.86 -12.28
N MET A 338 -2.15 -15.13 -12.69
CA MET A 338 -1.46 -16.15 -11.90
C MET A 338 -0.74 -17.16 -12.78
N ILE A 339 0.43 -17.61 -12.32
CA ILE A 339 1.12 -18.73 -12.95
C ILE A 339 0.43 -20.03 -12.53
N THR A 340 0.11 -20.88 -13.50
CA THR A 340 -0.55 -22.16 -13.30
C THR A 340 0.22 -23.33 -13.91
N PHE A 341 -0.11 -24.54 -13.49
CA PHE A 341 0.38 -25.79 -14.06
C PHE A 341 -0.70 -26.85 -13.95
N GLU A 342 -0.59 -27.92 -14.73
CA GLU A 342 -1.57 -29.00 -14.71
C GLU A 342 -1.43 -29.87 -13.44
N ALA A 343 -2.47 -29.95 -12.62
CA ALA A 343 -2.53 -30.81 -11.44
C ALA A 343 -3.99 -31.19 -11.11
N SER A 344 -4.18 -32.16 -10.21
CA SER A 344 -5.53 -32.59 -9.78
C SER A 344 -5.66 -32.85 -8.28
N GLU A 345 -4.58 -32.75 -7.53
CA GLU A 345 -4.56 -32.96 -6.08
C GLU A 345 -5.21 -31.80 -5.32
N SER A 346 -6.05 -32.09 -4.33
CA SER A 346 -6.78 -31.09 -3.54
C SER A 346 -5.90 -30.21 -2.63
N LYS A 347 -4.56 -30.35 -2.67
CA LYS A 347 -3.64 -29.57 -1.83
C LYS A 347 -3.36 -28.16 -2.38
N TRP A 348 -3.68 -27.89 -3.64
CA TRP A 348 -3.41 -26.62 -4.33
C TRP A 348 -4.62 -25.70 -4.42
N SER A 349 -4.38 -24.45 -4.78
CA SER A 349 -5.41 -23.52 -5.27
C SER A 349 -5.57 -23.67 -6.78
N TYR A 350 -6.77 -23.46 -7.31
CA TYR A 350 -7.13 -23.73 -8.71
C TYR A 350 -7.83 -22.55 -9.36
N ALA A 351 -7.60 -22.38 -10.67
CA ALA A 351 -8.26 -21.39 -11.51
C ALA A 351 -9.08 -22.05 -12.62
N ASP A 352 -10.36 -21.74 -12.70
CA ASP A 352 -11.25 -22.18 -13.79
C ASP A 352 -11.20 -21.12 -14.90
N ALA A 353 -10.53 -21.42 -16.01
CA ALA A 353 -10.27 -20.50 -17.10
C ALA A 353 -10.85 -21.00 -18.42
N ASP A 354 -11.09 -20.10 -19.37
CA ASP A 354 -11.48 -20.45 -20.73
C ASP A 354 -10.27 -20.78 -21.63
N GLU A 355 -10.56 -21.08 -22.91
CA GLU A 355 -9.55 -21.41 -23.92
C GLU A 355 -8.53 -20.29 -24.20
N ASN A 356 -8.85 -19.03 -23.84
CA ASN A 356 -7.95 -17.89 -23.97
C ASN A 356 -7.18 -17.61 -22.67
N GLY A 357 -7.40 -18.43 -21.63
CA GLY A 357 -6.81 -18.28 -20.31
C GLY A 357 -7.51 -17.23 -19.44
N LEU A 358 -8.68 -16.72 -19.81
CA LEU A 358 -9.44 -15.79 -18.99
C LEU A 358 -10.11 -16.53 -17.84
N VAL A 359 -9.83 -16.11 -16.61
CA VAL A 359 -10.29 -16.76 -15.39
C VAL A 359 -11.73 -16.37 -15.08
N LYS A 360 -12.59 -17.38 -14.92
CA LYS A 360 -14.00 -17.23 -14.52
C LYS A 360 -14.18 -17.25 -13.01
N ARG A 361 -13.36 -18.01 -12.29
CA ARG A 361 -13.34 -18.10 -10.83
C ARG A 361 -12.09 -18.83 -10.35
N VAL A 362 -11.76 -18.65 -9.08
CA VAL A 362 -10.71 -19.41 -8.39
C VAL A 362 -11.23 -20.08 -7.13
N ALA A 363 -10.55 -21.14 -6.69
CA ALA A 363 -10.83 -21.81 -5.42
C ALA A 363 -9.55 -22.24 -4.70
N GLU A 364 -9.56 -22.14 -3.36
CA GLU A 364 -8.46 -22.54 -2.51
C GLU A 364 -8.69 -23.97 -1.99
N LYS A 365 -7.75 -24.90 -2.22
CA LYS A 365 -7.82 -26.31 -1.79
C LYS A 365 -9.04 -27.08 -2.29
N GLN A 366 -9.54 -26.69 -3.46
CA GLN A 366 -10.63 -27.35 -4.14
C GLN A 366 -10.32 -27.39 -5.64
N ALA A 367 -10.18 -28.60 -6.19
CA ALA A 367 -9.92 -28.81 -7.62
C ALA A 367 -11.19 -28.53 -8.43
N ILE A 368 -11.34 -27.27 -8.85
CA ILE A 368 -12.43 -26.81 -9.73
C ILE A 368 -12.07 -26.90 -11.22
N SER A 369 -10.80 -27.15 -11.52
CA SER A 369 -10.19 -27.28 -12.85
C SER A 369 -8.89 -28.09 -12.72
N THR A 370 -8.11 -28.20 -13.80
CA THR A 370 -6.74 -28.75 -13.78
C THR A 370 -5.65 -27.69 -13.61
N HIS A 371 -5.98 -26.39 -13.69
CA HIS A 371 -5.00 -25.31 -13.58
C HIS A 371 -4.71 -24.98 -12.11
N ALA A 372 -3.76 -25.68 -11.51
CA ALA A 372 -3.29 -25.40 -10.15
C ALA A 372 -2.33 -24.20 -10.15
N THR A 373 -2.44 -23.32 -9.15
CA THR A 373 -1.59 -22.11 -9.07
C THR A 373 -0.24 -22.42 -8.44
N VAL A 374 0.82 -21.76 -8.95
CA VAL A 374 2.19 -21.90 -8.44
C VAL A 374 2.48 -20.99 -7.24
N GLY A 375 1.53 -20.18 -6.77
CA GLY A 375 1.79 -19.24 -5.66
C GLY A 375 2.61 -18.00 -6.07
N ILE A 376 2.62 -17.67 -7.36
CA ILE A 376 3.15 -16.43 -7.93
C ILE A 376 1.99 -15.72 -8.62
N TYR A 377 1.68 -14.52 -8.14
CA TYR A 377 0.48 -13.77 -8.49
C TYR A 377 0.87 -12.37 -8.96
N TYR A 378 0.29 -11.92 -10.08
CA TYR A 378 0.46 -10.60 -10.64
C TYR A 378 -0.77 -9.73 -10.40
N TYR A 379 -0.56 -8.46 -10.11
CA TYR A 379 -1.58 -7.43 -10.06
C TYR A 379 -1.04 -6.19 -10.75
N ARG A 380 -1.86 -5.58 -11.63
CA ARG A 380 -1.46 -4.41 -12.40
C ARG A 380 -1.21 -3.19 -11.53
N ARG A 381 -1.95 -3.05 -10.43
CA ARG A 381 -1.88 -1.90 -9.52
C ARG A 381 -1.88 -2.36 -8.07
N THR A 382 -0.90 -1.88 -7.31
CA THR A 382 -0.75 -2.28 -5.89
C THR A 382 -1.95 -1.89 -5.04
N TRP A 383 -2.53 -0.71 -5.27
CA TRP A 383 -3.70 -0.27 -4.50
C TRP A 383 -4.95 -1.12 -4.75
N GLU A 384 -5.10 -1.70 -5.96
CA GLU A 384 -6.22 -2.60 -6.25
C GLU A 384 -6.08 -3.89 -5.45
N PHE A 385 -4.85 -4.42 -5.31
CA PHE A 385 -4.60 -5.57 -4.43
C PHE A 385 -5.07 -5.27 -3.00
N VAL A 386 -4.68 -4.13 -2.42
CA VAL A 386 -5.09 -3.74 -1.07
C VAL A 386 -6.60 -3.64 -0.95
N LYS A 387 -7.26 -2.96 -1.90
CA LYS A 387 -8.72 -2.80 -1.95
C LYS A 387 -9.43 -4.17 -1.93
N TYR A 388 -9.04 -5.07 -2.83
CA TYR A 388 -9.73 -6.35 -3.00
C TYR A 388 -9.36 -7.36 -1.91
N ALA A 389 -8.14 -7.32 -1.37
CA ALA A 389 -7.77 -8.08 -0.18
C ALA A 389 -8.62 -7.69 1.04
N ASN A 390 -8.79 -6.38 1.28
CA ASN A 390 -9.66 -5.88 2.35
C ASN A 390 -11.14 -6.24 2.11
N SER A 391 -11.62 -6.21 0.86
CA SER A 391 -12.97 -6.65 0.51
C SER A 391 -13.21 -8.12 0.87
N MET A 392 -12.31 -9.00 0.47
CA MET A 392 -12.34 -10.44 0.81
C MET A 392 -12.34 -10.67 2.33
N ILE A 393 -11.49 -9.94 3.07
CA ILE A 393 -11.39 -10.03 4.52
C ILE A 393 -12.68 -9.56 5.20
N ASN A 394 -13.25 -8.45 4.76
CA ASN A 394 -14.52 -7.92 5.28
C ASN A 394 -15.70 -8.88 5.02
N LYS A 395 -15.68 -9.59 3.89
CA LYS A 395 -16.63 -10.68 3.60
C LYS A 395 -16.34 -11.98 4.37
N ASN A 396 -15.24 -12.03 5.13
CA ASN A 396 -14.75 -13.17 5.89
C ASN A 396 -14.58 -14.45 5.04
N ILE A 397 -14.13 -14.29 3.79
CA ILE A 397 -13.88 -15.41 2.88
C ILE A 397 -12.58 -16.10 3.28
N ARG A 398 -12.68 -17.30 3.87
CA ARG A 398 -11.55 -18.07 4.40
C ARG A 398 -11.60 -19.53 3.99
N THR A 399 -10.43 -20.15 3.96
CA THR A 399 -10.29 -21.61 3.85
C THR A 399 -9.49 -22.11 5.05
N ASN A 400 -9.98 -23.12 5.76
CA ASN A 400 -9.34 -23.62 6.99
C ASN A 400 -9.02 -22.52 8.03
N ASN A 401 -9.93 -21.56 8.20
CA ASN A 401 -9.80 -20.38 9.07
C ASN A 401 -8.69 -19.37 8.67
N GLU A 402 -8.08 -19.50 7.50
CA GLU A 402 -7.05 -18.60 7.01
C GLU A 402 -7.50 -17.81 5.77
N PHE A 403 -7.01 -16.57 5.66
CA PHE A 403 -7.13 -15.71 4.49
C PHE A 403 -5.97 -15.97 3.52
N TYR A 404 -6.28 -16.66 2.43
CA TYR A 404 -5.33 -16.96 1.35
C TYR A 404 -5.27 -15.83 0.31
N ILE A 405 -4.19 -15.81 -0.48
CA ILE A 405 -4.03 -14.84 -1.58
C ILE A 405 -4.95 -15.20 -2.75
N CYS A 406 -5.08 -16.49 -3.10
CA CYS A 406 -5.82 -16.92 -4.27
C CYS A 406 -7.29 -16.39 -4.28
N PRO A 407 -8.09 -16.51 -3.21
CA PRO A 407 -9.48 -16.03 -3.24
C PRO A 407 -9.67 -14.54 -3.55
N ILE A 408 -8.64 -13.70 -3.42
CA ILE A 408 -8.69 -12.27 -3.78
C ILE A 408 -9.07 -12.07 -5.26
N PHE A 409 -8.69 -13.00 -6.15
CA PHE A 409 -9.03 -12.89 -7.57
C PHE A 409 -10.54 -12.95 -7.84
N ASN A 410 -11.33 -13.58 -6.97
CA ASN A 410 -12.79 -13.56 -7.12
C ASN A 410 -13.35 -12.15 -6.94
N GLU A 411 -12.77 -11.31 -6.06
CA GLU A 411 -13.17 -9.90 -5.90
C GLU A 411 -12.85 -9.05 -7.13
N TYR A 412 -11.73 -9.33 -7.81
CA TYR A 412 -11.40 -8.73 -9.11
C TYR A 412 -12.45 -9.12 -10.15
N ILE A 413 -12.71 -10.41 -10.31
CA ILE A 413 -13.64 -10.95 -11.32
C ILE A 413 -15.06 -10.41 -11.10
N GLU A 414 -15.56 -10.43 -9.84
CA GLU A 414 -16.86 -9.85 -9.48
C GLU A 414 -16.97 -8.35 -9.80
N SER A 415 -15.83 -7.64 -9.79
CA SER A 415 -15.73 -6.22 -10.14
C SER A 415 -15.56 -5.98 -11.65
N GLY A 416 -15.67 -7.02 -12.48
CA GLY A 416 -15.53 -6.94 -13.94
C GLY A 416 -14.10 -6.79 -14.43
N LYS A 417 -13.10 -7.14 -13.61
CA LYS A 417 -11.67 -7.04 -13.95
C LYS A 417 -11.19 -8.27 -14.71
N ALA A 418 -10.25 -8.07 -15.62
CA ALA A 418 -9.71 -9.14 -16.45
C ALA A 418 -8.57 -9.86 -15.72
N VAL A 419 -8.78 -11.14 -15.41
CA VAL A 419 -7.80 -12.00 -14.72
C VAL A 419 -7.39 -13.13 -15.64
N TYR A 420 -6.09 -13.35 -15.83
CA TYR A 420 -5.58 -14.38 -16.74
C TYR A 420 -4.64 -15.39 -16.07
N ILE A 421 -4.64 -16.63 -16.57
CA ILE A 421 -3.61 -17.61 -16.25
C ILE A 421 -2.40 -17.48 -17.18
N TYR A 422 -1.25 -17.91 -16.69
CA TYR A 422 -0.07 -18.20 -17.47
C TYR A 422 0.40 -19.62 -17.16
N GLU A 423 0.12 -20.54 -18.06
CA GLU A 423 0.41 -21.95 -17.86
C GLU A 423 1.88 -22.27 -18.13
N ILE A 424 2.50 -23.01 -17.21
CA ILE A 424 3.84 -23.58 -17.34
C ILE A 424 3.76 -25.11 -17.26
N ASP A 425 4.75 -25.78 -17.83
CA ASP A 425 4.85 -27.23 -17.77
C ASP A 425 5.00 -27.72 -16.32
N ARG A 426 4.28 -28.80 -15.97
CA ARG A 426 4.29 -29.38 -14.60
C ARG A 426 5.69 -29.64 -14.06
N ASP A 427 6.59 -30.09 -14.94
CA ASP A 427 7.97 -30.47 -14.61
C ASP A 427 8.85 -29.27 -14.25
N THR A 428 8.42 -28.05 -14.61
CA THR A 428 9.11 -26.81 -14.24
C THR A 428 8.68 -26.27 -12.88
N MET A 429 7.63 -26.81 -12.26
CA MET A 429 7.13 -26.38 -10.95
C MET A 429 7.68 -27.27 -9.83
N HIS A 430 8.41 -26.65 -8.89
CA HIS A 430 8.99 -27.33 -7.75
C HIS A 430 8.53 -26.71 -6.41
N GLY A 431 7.81 -27.52 -5.63
CA GLY A 431 7.46 -27.16 -4.26
C GLY A 431 8.63 -27.39 -3.31
N LEU A 432 8.87 -26.45 -2.40
CA LEU A 432 9.83 -26.56 -1.29
C LEU A 432 9.14 -26.41 0.08
N GLY A 433 7.81 -26.30 0.09
CA GLY A 433 7.01 -25.99 1.28
C GLY A 433 6.77 -27.14 2.26
N THR A 434 7.17 -28.36 1.90
CA THR A 434 7.12 -29.55 2.78
C THR A 434 8.44 -30.34 2.71
N PRO A 435 8.77 -31.11 3.77
CA PRO A 435 9.92 -32.02 3.74
C PRO A 435 9.87 -32.98 2.54
N GLU A 436 8.69 -33.52 2.22
CA GLU A 436 8.50 -34.45 1.11
C GLU A 436 8.75 -33.79 -0.25
N ASP A 437 8.19 -32.59 -0.48
CA ASP A 437 8.40 -31.85 -1.73
C ASP A 437 9.89 -31.45 -1.86
N LEU A 438 10.54 -31.05 -0.76
CA LEU A 438 11.96 -30.71 -0.73
C LEU A 438 12.85 -31.92 -1.08
N GLU A 439 12.58 -33.09 -0.50
CA GLU A 439 13.32 -34.31 -0.83
C GLU A 439 13.19 -34.70 -2.30
N MET A 440 11.99 -34.55 -2.88
CA MET A 440 11.76 -34.77 -4.30
C MET A 440 12.61 -33.82 -5.14
N PHE A 441 12.61 -32.53 -4.81
CA PHE A 441 13.41 -31.54 -5.52
C PHE A 441 14.92 -31.84 -5.45
N LEU A 442 15.42 -32.22 -4.26
CA LEU A 442 16.83 -32.57 -4.08
C LEU A 442 17.24 -33.79 -4.93
N LYS A 443 16.37 -34.79 -5.09
CA LYS A 443 16.63 -35.97 -5.93
C LYS A 443 16.67 -35.61 -7.43
N LEU A 444 15.73 -34.78 -7.88
CA LEU A 444 15.62 -34.37 -9.28
C LEU A 444 16.88 -33.60 -9.73
N LYS A 445 17.25 -32.55 -9.00
CA LYS A 445 18.41 -31.68 -9.31
C LYS A 445 19.77 -32.36 -9.10
N SER A 446 19.84 -33.41 -8.29
CA SER A 446 21.08 -34.22 -8.18
C SER A 446 21.27 -35.17 -9.36
N SER A 447 20.22 -35.40 -10.15
CA SER A 447 20.21 -36.29 -11.32
C SER A 447 20.36 -35.54 -12.64
N THR A 448 20.41 -34.21 -12.60
CA THR A 448 20.65 -33.28 -13.73
C THR A 448 22.02 -32.65 -13.59
#